data_AF-A0A5P8N8J2-F1
#
_entry.id   AF-A0A5P8N8J2-F1
#
_cell.length_a   1.000
_cell.length_b   1.000
_cell.length_c   1.000
_cell.angle_alpha   90.00
_cell.angle_beta   90.00
_cell.angle_gamma   90.00
#
_symmetry.space_group_name_H-M   'P 1'
#
loop_
_entity.id
_entity.type
_entity.pdbx_description
1 polymer ?
#
loop_
_entity_poly.entity_id
_entity_poly.type
_entity_poly.pdbx_seq_one_letter_code
_entity_poly.pdbx_strand_id
1 'polypeptide(L)'
;KIKFKIFLEKLIDLKSDFIATGHYVIKKEIFEKEKIYFKIKSGIDHNKDQSYFLCKLNQNQIKKSLFPLGNLTKKEVRQIAIKYNLINAKKKDSQGICFIGKIKLFNFLKLK
;
A
#
# COMPACT_ATOMS: atom_id res chain seq x y z
N LYS A 1 -8.39 8.99 1.29
CA LYS A 1 -7.91 10.40 1.25
C LYS A 1 -6.88 10.71 2.34
N ILE A 2 -7.05 10.24 3.57
CA ILE A 2 -6.20 10.61 4.73
C ILE A 2 -4.75 10.10 4.61
N LYS A 3 -4.54 8.79 4.39
CA LYS A 3 -3.20 8.16 4.45
C LYS A 3 -2.12 8.86 3.60
N PHE A 4 -2.32 8.98 2.29
CA PHE A 4 -1.27 9.48 1.39
C PHE A 4 -1.04 10.99 1.45
N LYS A 5 -2.01 11.80 1.89
CA LYS A 5 -1.77 13.24 2.10
C LYS A 5 -0.85 13.44 3.31
N ILE A 6 -1.20 12.82 4.44
CA ILE A 6 -0.39 12.87 5.67
C ILE A 6 1.00 12.28 5.43
N PHE A 7 1.11 11.22 4.64
CA PHE A 7 2.42 10.64 4.31
C PHE A 7 3.32 11.60 3.52
N LEU A 8 2.77 12.38 2.59
CA LEU A 8 3.56 13.38 1.87
C LEU A 8 4.04 14.51 2.78
N GLU A 9 3.20 14.96 3.72
CA GLU A 9 3.59 15.94 4.75
C GLU A 9 4.72 15.36 5.62
N LYS A 10 4.59 14.10 6.03
CA LYS A 10 5.61 13.41 6.84
C LYS A 10 6.95 13.21 6.12
N LEU A 11 6.97 13.06 4.80
CA LEU A 11 8.22 13.01 4.03
C LEU A 11 9.06 14.28 4.20
N ILE A 12 8.40 15.44 4.27
CA ILE A 12 9.06 16.73 4.48
C ILE A 12 9.66 16.77 5.88
N ASP A 13 8.87 16.43 6.90
CA ASP A 13 9.32 16.40 8.30
C ASP A 13 10.53 15.47 8.50
N LEU A 14 10.50 14.29 7.86
CA LEU A 14 11.51 13.25 8.00
C LEU A 14 12.70 13.44 7.03
N LYS A 15 12.68 14.49 6.19
CA LYS A 15 13.69 14.73 5.14
C LYS A 15 13.96 13.50 4.27
N SER A 16 12.88 12.84 3.84
CA SER A 16 12.94 11.60 3.05
C SER A 16 12.41 11.81 1.63
N ASP A 17 13.02 11.14 0.66
CA ASP A 17 12.65 11.28 -0.77
C ASP A 17 11.41 10.44 -1.14
N PHE A 18 11.25 9.28 -0.51
CA PHE A 18 10.25 8.28 -0.84
C PHE A 18 9.58 7.67 0.38
N ILE A 19 8.33 7.23 0.21
CA ILE A 19 7.63 6.39 1.17
C ILE A 19 7.40 4.99 0.60
N ALA A 20 7.81 3.97 1.35
CA ALA A 20 7.47 2.58 1.04
C ALA A 20 6.22 2.14 1.78
N THR A 21 5.33 1.42 1.10
CA THR A 21 4.14 0.84 1.71
C THR A 21 4.01 -0.63 1.35
N GLY A 22 3.43 -1.42 2.24
CA GLY A 22 3.15 -2.85 2.01
C GLY A 22 1.94 -3.10 1.10
N HIS A 23 1.63 -2.21 0.16
CA HIS A 23 0.54 -2.44 -0.78
C HIS A 23 0.98 -3.40 -1.90
N TYR A 24 0.13 -4.35 -2.24
CA TYR A 24 0.34 -5.30 -3.34
C TYR A 24 -0.08 -4.68 -4.67
N VAL A 25 0.73 -3.75 -5.15
CA VAL A 25 0.54 -3.06 -6.44
C VAL A 25 1.88 -2.83 -7.13
N ILE A 26 1.87 -2.73 -8.45
CA ILE A 26 3.08 -2.44 -9.23
C ILE A 26 3.03 -0.99 -9.71
N LYS A 27 4.04 -0.20 -9.36
CA LYS A 27 4.28 1.11 -9.99
C LYS A 27 5.04 0.89 -11.29
N LYS A 28 4.55 1.46 -12.39
CA LYS A 28 5.26 1.53 -13.67
C LYS A 28 5.47 2.97 -14.08
N GLU A 29 6.65 3.24 -14.60
CA GLU A 29 6.95 4.47 -15.32
C GLU A 29 6.61 4.25 -16.79
N ILE A 30 5.98 5.25 -17.38
CA ILE A 30 5.67 5.28 -18.81
C ILE A 30 6.15 6.61 -19.38
N PHE A 31 6.73 6.55 -20.56
CA PHE A 31 7.14 7.73 -21.30
C PHE A 31 6.10 8.02 -22.37
N GLU A 32 5.47 9.20 -22.30
CA GLU A 32 4.42 9.61 -23.23
C GLU A 32 4.52 11.12 -23.43
N LYS A 33 4.43 11.60 -24.69
CA LYS A 33 4.50 13.04 -25.02
C LYS A 33 5.70 13.76 -24.37
N GLU A 34 6.88 13.14 -24.45
CA GLU A 34 8.14 13.64 -23.88
C GLU A 34 8.14 13.83 -22.35
N LYS A 35 7.17 13.24 -21.65
CA LYS A 35 7.04 13.33 -20.19
C LYS A 35 6.95 11.94 -19.56
N ILE A 36 7.46 11.83 -18.34
CA ILE A 36 7.34 10.62 -17.51
C ILE A 36 6.03 10.69 -16.73
N TYR A 37 5.21 9.66 -16.88
CA TYR A 37 4.02 9.44 -16.07
C TYR A 37 4.17 8.15 -15.25
N PHE A 38 3.49 8.13 -14.10
CA PHE A 38 3.47 7.00 -13.20
C PHE A 38 2.09 6.35 -13.22
N LYS A 39 2.04 5.04 -13.48
CA LYS A 39 0.83 4.22 -13.47
C LYS A 39 0.92 3.20 -12.35
N ILE A 40 -0.21 2.98 -11.67
CA ILE A 40 -0.39 1.84 -10.77
C ILE A 40 -1.04 0.72 -11.58
N LYS A 41 -0.45 -0.46 -11.53
CA LYS A 41 -1.00 -1.71 -12.05
C LYS A 41 -1.31 -2.66 -10.89
N SER A 42 -2.20 -3.60 -11.15
CA SER A 42 -2.47 -4.70 -10.22
C SER A 42 -1.18 -5.42 -9.83
N GLY A 43 -1.10 -5.82 -8.56
CA GLY A 43 -0.05 -6.74 -8.10
C GLY A 43 -0.16 -8.10 -8.80
N ILE A 44 0.93 -8.87 -8.81
CA ILE A 44 0.91 -10.23 -9.39
C ILE A 44 -0.04 -11.18 -8.64
N ASP A 45 -0.29 -10.90 -7.36
CA ASP A 45 -1.24 -11.65 -6.53
C ASP A 45 -2.62 -11.00 -6.61
N HIS A 46 -3.43 -11.48 -7.55
CA HIS A 46 -4.78 -10.96 -7.76
C HIS A 46 -5.68 -11.06 -6.52
N ASN A 47 -5.46 -12.05 -5.64
CA ASN A 47 -6.23 -12.19 -4.40
C ASN A 47 -5.88 -11.13 -3.34
N LYS A 48 -4.75 -10.46 -3.51
CA LYS A 48 -4.26 -9.40 -2.64
C LYS A 48 -4.13 -8.06 -3.34
N ASP A 49 -4.55 -7.96 -4.61
CA ASP A 49 -4.45 -6.71 -5.37
C ASP A 49 -5.17 -5.57 -4.63
N GLN A 50 -4.43 -4.47 -4.45
CA GLN A 50 -4.89 -3.29 -3.75
C GLN A 50 -4.96 -2.06 -4.66
N SER A 51 -4.83 -2.25 -5.98
CA SER A 51 -4.93 -1.19 -6.99
C SER A 51 -6.23 -0.38 -6.85
N TYR A 52 -7.35 -1.04 -6.56
CA TYR A 52 -8.65 -0.41 -6.35
C TYR A 52 -8.62 0.67 -5.25
N PHE A 53 -7.98 0.39 -4.12
CA PHE A 53 -7.89 1.36 -3.00
C PHE A 53 -7.00 2.56 -3.34
N LEU A 54 -6.08 2.39 -4.29
CA LEU A 54 -5.10 3.40 -4.69
C LEU A 54 -5.48 4.13 -5.98
N CYS A 55 -6.64 3.85 -6.57
CA CYS A 55 -7.08 4.44 -7.84
C CYS A 55 -7.21 5.98 -7.81
N LYS A 56 -7.34 6.58 -6.61
CA LYS A 56 -7.45 8.03 -6.42
C LYS A 56 -6.11 8.74 -6.17
N LEU A 57 -4.98 8.03 -6.25
CA LEU A 57 -3.66 8.66 -6.12
C LEU A 57 -3.33 9.53 -7.34
N ASN A 58 -2.76 10.70 -7.08
CA ASN A 58 -2.27 11.58 -8.14
C ASN A 58 -0.80 11.29 -8.49
N GLN A 59 -0.31 11.87 -9.58
CA GLN A 59 1.04 11.64 -10.09
C GLN A 59 2.15 11.98 -9.07
N ASN A 60 1.99 13.06 -8.31
CA ASN A 60 2.98 13.45 -7.29
C ASN A 60 3.05 12.43 -6.14
N GLN A 61 1.90 11.91 -5.71
CA GLN A 61 1.81 10.85 -4.70
C GLN A 61 2.45 9.55 -5.20
N ILE A 62 2.17 9.14 -6.44
CA ILE A 62 2.71 7.90 -7.00
C ILE A 62 4.23 8.02 -7.23
N LYS A 63 4.70 9.18 -7.72
CA LYS A 63 6.13 9.47 -7.93
C LYS A 63 6.95 9.21 -6.66
N LYS A 64 6.47 9.71 -5.52
CA LYS A 64 7.15 9.59 -4.22
C LYS A 64 6.85 8.28 -3.46
N SER A 65 6.14 7.33 -4.06
CA SER A 65 5.78 6.06 -3.42
C SER A 65 6.57 4.87 -3.98
N LEU A 66 6.89 3.93 -3.09
CA LEU A 66 7.49 2.63 -3.39
C LEU A 66 6.54 1.50 -2.95
N PHE A 67 6.43 0.47 -3.79
CA PHE A 67 5.55 -0.69 -3.58
C PHE A 67 6.34 -2.00 -3.76
N PRO A 68 7.18 -2.38 -2.76
CA PRO A 68 8.09 -3.52 -2.89
C PRO A 68 7.38 -4.88 -3.01
N LEU A 69 6.09 -4.95 -2.65
CA LEU A 69 5.34 -6.21 -2.65
C LEU A 69 4.57 -6.48 -3.96
N GLY A 70 4.56 -5.54 -4.91
CA GLY A 70 3.77 -5.66 -6.15
C GLY A 70 4.11 -6.89 -7.00
N ASN A 71 5.38 -7.31 -6.95
CA ASN A 71 5.93 -8.43 -7.70
C ASN A 71 6.05 -9.71 -6.86
N LEU A 72 5.39 -9.78 -5.71
CA LEU A 72 5.42 -10.93 -4.82
C LEU A 72 4.00 -11.37 -4.47
N THR A 73 3.82 -12.68 -4.38
CA THR A 73 2.64 -13.28 -3.78
C THR A 73 2.69 -13.20 -2.27
N LYS A 74 1.53 -13.24 -1.62
CA LYS A 74 1.48 -13.27 -0.15
C LYS A 74 2.24 -14.45 0.45
N LYS A 75 2.26 -15.58 -0.25
CA LYS A 75 3.00 -16.78 0.16
C LYS A 75 4.50 -16.49 0.16
N GLU A 76 5.04 -15.92 -0.91
CA GLU A 76 6.46 -15.54 -1.01
C GLU A 76 6.85 -14.51 0.05
N VAL A 77 6.02 -13.48 0.26
CA VAL A 77 6.27 -12.48 1.31
C VAL A 77 6.36 -13.14 2.70
N ARG A 78 5.51 -14.14 2.99
CA ARG A 78 5.59 -14.89 4.25
C ARG A 78 6.84 -15.76 4.33
N GLN A 79 7.22 -16.43 3.25
CA GLN A 79 8.45 -17.23 3.21
C GLN A 79 9.68 -16.35 3.47
N ILE A 80 9.74 -15.17 2.86
CA ILE A 80 10.77 -14.15 3.10
C ILE A 80 10.75 -13.75 4.58
N ALA A 81 9.59 -13.41 5.14
CA ALA A 81 9.48 -13.00 6.53
C ALA A 81 9.92 -14.11 7.53
N ILE A 82 9.61 -15.38 7.24
CA ILE A 82 10.06 -16.53 8.04
C ILE A 82 11.58 -16.69 7.90
N LYS A 83 12.12 -16.62 6.68
CA LYS A 83 13.56 -16.74 6.40
C LYS A 83 14.38 -15.70 7.17
N TYR A 84 13.87 -14.48 7.28
CA TYR A 84 14.51 -13.38 8.04
C TYR A 84 14.08 -13.31 9.52
N ASN A 85 13.35 -14.32 10.01
CA ASN A 85 12.90 -14.41 11.39
C ASN A 85 12.15 -13.15 11.89
N LEU A 86 11.32 -12.55 11.03
CA LEU A 86 10.55 -11.37 11.40
C LEU A 86 9.41 -11.75 12.37
N ILE A 87 9.23 -10.98 13.44
CA ILE A 87 8.23 -11.22 14.50
C ILE A 87 6.79 -11.32 13.93
N ASN A 88 6.52 -10.58 12.85
CA ASN A 88 5.21 -10.53 12.20
C ASN A 88 4.99 -11.63 11.14
N ALA A 89 5.94 -12.55 10.92
CA ALA A 89 5.89 -13.54 9.84
C ALA A 89 4.62 -14.43 9.87
N LYS A 90 4.16 -14.78 11.08
CA LYS A 90 2.95 -15.61 11.29
C LYS A 90 1.69 -14.79 11.62
N LYS A 91 1.77 -13.45 11.64
CA LYS A 91 0.64 -12.60 12.01
C LYS A 91 -0.48 -12.73 10.97
N LYS A 92 -1.73 -12.88 11.45
CA LYS A 92 -2.91 -12.86 10.58
C LYS A 92 -3.08 -11.47 9.97
N ASP A 93 -3.55 -11.44 8.73
CA ASP A 93 -3.82 -10.18 8.02
C ASP A 93 -4.90 -9.38 8.75
N SER A 94 -4.76 -8.06 8.75
CA SER A 94 -5.81 -7.17 9.24
C SER A 94 -7.03 -7.26 8.33
N GLN A 95 -8.20 -7.47 8.93
CA GLN A 95 -9.51 -7.48 8.25
C GLN A 95 -10.37 -6.36 8.86
N GLY A 96 -11.26 -5.76 8.05
CA GLY A 96 -12.15 -4.68 8.48
C GLY A 96 -11.72 -3.29 7.99
N ILE A 97 -12.40 -2.25 8.49
CA ILE A 97 -12.16 -0.87 8.07
C ILE A 97 -10.83 -0.38 8.68
N CYS A 98 -9.99 0.26 7.86
CA CYS A 98 -8.74 0.85 8.31
C CYS A 98 -8.97 1.77 9.53
N PHE A 99 -8.15 1.63 10.56
CA PHE A 99 -8.13 2.43 11.80
C PHE A 99 -9.26 2.20 12.81
N ILE A 100 -10.29 1.41 12.48
CA ILE A 100 -11.43 1.15 13.40
C ILE A 100 -11.23 -0.17 14.20
N GLY A 101 -10.16 -0.92 13.92
CA GLY A 101 -9.88 -2.18 14.63
C GLY A 101 -10.90 -3.29 14.34
N LYS A 102 -10.94 -4.33 15.18
CA LYS A 102 -11.89 -5.44 15.05
C LYS A 102 -13.24 -5.11 15.71
N ILE A 103 -13.91 -4.05 15.26
CA ILE A 103 -15.28 -3.77 15.68
C ILE A 103 -16.24 -4.42 14.67
N LYS A 104 -17.28 -5.10 15.17
CA LYS A 104 -18.36 -5.59 14.31
C LYS A 104 -19.00 -4.38 13.63
N LEU A 105 -19.05 -4.37 12.30
CA LEU A 105 -19.54 -3.25 11.51
C LEU A 105 -20.91 -2.74 12.00
N PHE A 106 -21.80 -3.66 12.36
CA PHE A 106 -23.12 -3.34 12.89
C PHE A 106 -23.08 -2.54 14.19
N ASN A 107 -22.17 -2.88 15.10
CA ASN A 107 -21.98 -2.12 16.35
C ASN A 107 -21.35 -0.76 16.07
N PHE A 108 -20.41 -0.68 15.12
CA PHE A 108 -19.82 0.59 14.69
C PHE A 108 -20.87 1.55 14.13
N LEU A 109 -21.80 1.06 13.30
CA LEU A 109 -22.85 1.88 12.69
C LEU A 109 -23.95 2.33 13.69
N LYS A 110 -24.08 1.64 14.83
CA LYS A 110 -25.06 1.99 15.88
C LYS A 110 -24.56 3.06 16.85
N LEU A 111 -23.26 3.38 16.82
CA LEU A 111 -22.72 4.52 17.55
C LEU A 111 -23.20 5.80 16.84
N LYS A 112 -24.36 6.30 17.27
CA LYS A 112 -24.82 7.66 17.02
C LYS A 112 -24.38 8.54 18.19
#